data_AF-A0A957T7D6-F1
#
_entry.id   AF-A0A957T7D6-F1
#
_cell.length_a   1.000
_cell.length_b   1.000
_cell.length_c   1.000
_cell.angle_alpha   90.00
_cell.angle_beta   90.00
_cell.angle_gamma   90.00
#
_symmetry.space_group_name_H-M   'P 1'
#
loop_
_entity.id
_entity.type
_entity.pdbx_description
1 polymer ?
#
loop_
_entity_poly.entity_id
_entity_poly.type
_entity_poly.pdbx_seq_one_letter_code
_entity_poly.pdbx_strand_id
1 'polypeptide(L)'
;MKLQVRRPLPWLIALLCVILMPLATQAQEKSLVWDRFDVDIFVNEDGTFDVAEHQRIRFTDGEFTFGYRDIPIRYFSYIDNWAVTDSSGNRYDLVNGGSSPYTFTVDDNGGDYVIRWYFPPMRNDTETYTLSYRVHGGLRYYDGGDQVWWK
;
A
#
# COMPACT_ATOMS: atom_id res chain seq x y z
N MET A 1 26.08 -19.23 -67.77
CA MET A 1 26.23 -17.87 -67.19
C MET A 1 25.83 -17.96 -65.72
N LYS A 2 26.74 -17.69 -64.77
CA LYS A 2 26.56 -17.97 -63.33
C LYS A 2 25.62 -16.93 -62.68
N LEU A 3 24.52 -17.37 -62.06
CA LEU A 3 23.63 -16.52 -61.26
C LEU A 3 24.33 -16.17 -59.93
N GLN A 4 24.67 -14.90 -59.73
CA GLN A 4 25.14 -14.41 -58.44
C GLN A 4 23.93 -14.05 -57.56
N VAL A 5 23.63 -14.89 -56.57
CA VAL A 5 22.68 -14.58 -55.51
C VAL A 5 23.30 -13.52 -54.60
N ARG A 6 22.86 -12.27 -54.73
CA ARG A 6 23.20 -11.20 -53.79
C ARG A 6 22.55 -11.53 -52.45
N ARG A 7 23.34 -11.99 -51.47
CA ARG A 7 22.87 -12.22 -50.10
C ARG A 7 22.50 -10.88 -49.46
N PRO A 8 21.23 -10.64 -49.05
CA PRO A 8 20.80 -9.38 -48.44
C PRO A 8 21.19 -9.34 -46.94
N LEU A 9 22.45 -9.67 -46.65
CA LEU A 9 22.99 -9.73 -45.30
C LEU A 9 22.92 -8.38 -44.54
N PRO A 10 23.11 -7.19 -45.16
CA PRO A 10 23.05 -5.94 -44.40
C PRO A 10 21.62 -5.56 -43.96
N TRP A 11 20.59 -6.03 -44.68
CA TRP A 11 19.20 -5.73 -44.34
C TRP A 11 18.69 -6.58 -43.17
N LEU A 12 19.17 -7.83 -43.05
CA LEU A 12 18.89 -8.69 -41.91
C LEU A 12 19.54 -8.16 -40.62
N ILE A 13 20.75 -7.59 -40.70
CA ILE A 13 21.43 -6.99 -39.54
C ILE A 13 20.73 -5.70 -39.09
N ALA A 14 20.32 -4.85 -40.05
CA ALA A 14 19.57 -3.63 -39.73
C ALA A 14 18.20 -3.93 -39.09
N LEU A 15 17.50 -4.97 -39.56
CA LEU A 15 16.22 -5.40 -38.98
C LEU A 15 16.41 -5.94 -37.55
N LEU A 16 17.49 -6.71 -37.31
CA LEU A 16 17.81 -7.24 -35.99
C LEU A 16 18.15 -6.13 -34.98
N CYS A 17 18.84 -5.07 -35.40
CA CYS A 17 19.14 -3.91 -34.54
C CYS A 17 17.92 -3.09 -34.13
N VAL A 18 16.88 -3.02 -34.97
CA VAL A 18 15.63 -2.31 -34.63
C VAL A 18 14.80 -3.10 -33.60
N ILE A 19 14.87 -4.45 -33.64
CA ILE A 19 14.18 -5.32 -32.67
C ILE A 19 14.88 -5.33 -31.30
N LEU A 20 16.20 -5.08 -31.28
CA LEU A 20 17.01 -4.99 -30.06
C LEU A 20 17.00 -3.60 -29.41
N MET A 21 16.26 -2.61 -29.93
CA MET A 21 16.08 -1.34 -29.22
C MET A 21 15.27 -1.60 -27.95
N PRO A 22 15.86 -1.39 -26.76
CA PRO A 22 15.08 -1.46 -25.53
C PRO A 22 14.01 -0.38 -25.62
N LEU A 23 12.74 -0.80 -25.64
CA LEU A 23 11.63 0.11 -25.37
C LEU A 23 11.89 0.67 -23.98
N ALA A 24 12.31 1.93 -23.92
CA ALA A 24 12.43 2.64 -22.67
C ALA A 24 11.02 2.71 -22.08
N THR A 25 10.72 1.81 -21.15
CA THR A 25 9.54 1.92 -20.31
C THR A 25 9.74 3.17 -19.48
N GLN A 26 9.11 4.26 -19.90
CA GLN A 26 8.99 5.47 -19.09
C GLN A 26 8.22 5.08 -17.82
N ALA A 27 8.92 4.87 -16.72
CA ALA A 27 8.28 4.83 -15.42
C ALA A 27 7.70 6.23 -15.19
N GLN A 28 6.38 6.37 -15.31
CA GLN A 28 5.72 7.61 -14.95
C GLN A 28 5.90 7.78 -13.44
N GLU A 29 6.64 8.80 -13.05
CA GLU A 29 6.80 9.18 -11.66
C GLU A 29 5.41 9.51 -11.11
N LYS A 30 5.04 8.89 -9.99
CA LYS A 30 3.79 9.20 -9.29
C LYS A 30 4.16 9.92 -8.00
N SER A 31 3.37 10.92 -7.62
CA SER A 31 3.61 11.68 -6.40
C SER A 31 2.33 11.89 -5.59
N LEU A 32 2.50 11.88 -4.27
CA LEU A 32 1.45 12.19 -3.30
C LEU A 32 2.08 12.84 -2.07
N VAL A 33 1.23 13.46 -1.25
CA VAL A 33 1.61 14.08 0.01
C VAL A 33 0.62 13.63 1.08
N TRP A 34 1.12 13.22 2.26
CA TRP A 34 0.27 13.14 3.45
C TRP A 34 0.10 14.54 4.01
N ASP A 35 -1.07 15.14 3.78
CA ASP A 35 -1.40 16.44 4.37
C ASP A 35 -1.61 16.30 5.88
N ARG A 36 -2.15 15.16 6.33
CA ARG A 36 -2.25 14.77 7.75
C ARG A 36 -2.16 13.27 7.96
N PHE A 37 -1.69 12.91 9.15
CA PHE A 37 -1.71 11.56 9.70
C PHE A 37 -2.03 11.68 11.19
N ASP A 38 -3.31 11.57 11.53
CA ASP A 38 -3.79 11.65 12.91
C ASP A 38 -4.04 10.22 13.43
N VAL A 39 -3.72 9.94 14.69
CA VAL A 39 -3.95 8.62 15.31
C VAL A 39 -4.70 8.77 16.61
N ASP A 40 -5.87 8.13 16.66
CA ASP A 40 -6.65 7.98 17.88
C ASP A 40 -6.38 6.61 18.50
N ILE A 41 -6.17 6.60 19.82
CA ILE A 41 -5.94 5.37 20.60
C ILE A 41 -6.89 5.36 21.79
N PHE A 42 -7.67 4.30 21.89
CA PHE A 42 -8.55 4.03 23.03
C PHE A 42 -8.08 2.77 23.76
N VAL A 43 -7.63 2.92 25.00
CA VAL A 43 -7.18 1.80 25.84
C VAL A 43 -8.38 1.15 26.52
N ASN A 44 -8.54 -0.16 26.33
CA ASN A 44 -9.62 -0.96 26.91
C ASN A 44 -9.24 -1.48 28.30
N GLU A 45 -10.25 -1.86 29.09
CA GLU A 45 -10.06 -2.38 30.46
C GLU A 45 -9.24 -3.68 30.52
N ASP A 46 -9.23 -4.46 29.44
CA ASP A 46 -8.46 -5.71 29.33
C ASP A 46 -7.00 -5.51 28.88
N GLY A 47 -6.57 -4.25 28.71
CA GLY A 47 -5.22 -3.89 28.28
C GLY A 47 -4.97 -4.00 26.77
N THR A 48 -5.99 -4.35 25.98
CA THR A 48 -5.98 -4.11 24.54
C THR A 48 -6.19 -2.62 24.25
N PHE A 49 -5.93 -2.18 23.02
CA PHE A 49 -6.34 -0.84 22.61
C PHE A 49 -6.80 -0.81 21.17
N ASP A 50 -7.82 0.01 20.92
CA ASP A 50 -8.35 0.30 19.60
C ASP A 50 -7.60 1.48 19.00
N VAL A 51 -7.16 1.32 17.76
CA VAL A 51 -6.45 2.34 16.98
C VAL A 51 -7.32 2.76 15.80
N ALA A 52 -7.36 4.05 15.52
CA ALA A 52 -7.83 4.60 14.25
C ALA A 52 -6.76 5.54 13.67
N GLU A 53 -6.16 5.16 12.54
CA GLU A 53 -5.25 6.02 11.77
C GLU A 53 -6.04 6.78 10.69
N HIS A 54 -6.11 8.10 10.79
CA HIS A 54 -6.75 8.99 9.82
C HIS A 54 -5.69 9.59 8.89
N GLN A 55 -5.61 9.05 7.68
CA GLN A 55 -4.60 9.41 6.70
C GLN A 55 -5.20 10.30 5.61
N ARG A 56 -4.95 11.61 5.67
CA ARG A 56 -5.35 12.55 4.61
C ARG A 56 -4.25 12.63 3.56
N ILE A 57 -4.52 12.04 2.40
CA ILE A 57 -3.57 11.89 1.30
C ILE A 57 -4.03 12.76 0.14
N ARG A 58 -3.12 13.62 -0.33
CA ARG A 58 -3.30 14.42 -1.55
C ARG A 58 -2.44 13.83 -2.66
N PHE A 59 -3.09 13.27 -3.66
CA PHE A 59 -2.46 12.71 -4.85
C PHE A 59 -2.14 13.85 -5.81
N THR A 60 -0.86 14.06 -6.13
CA THR A 60 -0.39 15.24 -6.87
C THR A 60 0.04 14.96 -8.29
N ASP A 61 0.45 13.73 -8.60
CA ASP A 61 0.74 13.30 -9.97
C ASP A 61 0.59 11.79 -10.13
N GLY A 62 0.09 11.37 -11.29
CA GLY A 62 -0.23 9.98 -11.59
C GLY A 62 -1.55 9.50 -11.01
N GLU A 63 -1.94 8.29 -11.43
CA GLU A 63 -3.15 7.63 -10.99
C GLU A 63 -2.83 6.57 -9.92
N PHE A 64 -3.57 6.59 -8.82
CA PHE A 64 -3.46 5.65 -7.72
C PHE A 64 -4.74 4.84 -7.60
N THR A 65 -4.60 3.57 -7.24
CA THR A 65 -5.73 2.64 -7.06
C THR A 65 -5.64 1.87 -5.74
N PHE A 66 -4.58 2.09 -4.96
CA PHE A 66 -4.41 1.49 -3.65
C PHE A 66 -3.49 2.33 -2.77
N GLY A 67 -3.63 2.14 -1.46
CA GLY A 67 -2.67 2.54 -0.45
C GLY A 67 -2.19 1.32 0.33
N TYR A 68 -1.09 1.47 1.07
CA TYR A 68 -0.59 0.41 1.93
C TYR A 68 0.01 0.97 3.21
N ARG A 69 0.03 0.15 4.26
CA ARG A 69 0.60 0.47 5.57
C ARG A 69 1.25 -0.78 6.16
N ASP A 70 2.54 -0.66 6.48
CA ASP A 70 3.31 -1.70 7.17
C ASP A 70 3.31 -1.39 8.67
N ILE A 71 2.90 -2.33 9.53
CA ILE A 71 2.86 -2.16 10.99
C ILE A 71 3.80 -3.19 11.64
N PRO A 72 4.97 -2.77 12.13
CA PRO A 72 5.94 -3.70 12.72
C PRO A 72 5.50 -4.30 14.05
N ILE A 73 5.56 -5.63 14.15
CA ILE A 73 5.25 -6.41 15.35
C ILE A 73 6.49 -6.40 16.27
N ARG A 74 6.69 -5.30 17.00
CA ARG A 74 7.86 -5.12 17.89
C ARG A 74 7.50 -5.07 19.36
N TYR A 75 6.38 -4.41 19.67
CA TYR A 75 6.02 -4.07 21.05
C TYR A 75 4.61 -4.53 21.42
N PHE A 76 3.96 -5.32 20.57
CA PHE A 76 2.67 -5.93 20.78
C PHE A 76 2.70 -7.38 20.27
N SER A 77 1.67 -8.17 20.62
CA SER A 77 1.60 -9.60 20.27
C SER A 77 0.99 -9.83 18.90
N TYR A 78 -0.20 -9.27 18.64
CA TYR A 78 -0.91 -9.39 17.36
C TYR A 78 -1.95 -8.28 17.21
N ILE A 79 -2.53 -8.17 16.01
CA ILE A 79 -3.60 -7.24 15.69
C ILE A 79 -4.80 -8.00 15.10
N ASP A 80 -6.00 -7.62 15.50
CA ASP A 80 -7.25 -8.12 14.93
C ASP A 80 -8.27 -6.99 14.71
N ASN A 81 -9.51 -7.36 14.36
CA ASN A 81 -10.63 -6.44 14.16
C ASN A 81 -10.36 -5.32 13.12
N TRP A 82 -9.72 -5.69 12.01
CA TRP A 82 -9.36 -4.78 10.94
C TRP A 82 -10.60 -4.18 10.24
N ALA A 83 -10.53 -2.88 9.95
CA ALA A 83 -11.51 -2.19 9.13
C ALA A 83 -10.84 -1.04 8.35
N VAL A 84 -11.34 -0.77 7.15
CA VAL A 84 -10.95 0.40 6.35
C VAL A 84 -12.20 1.15 5.92
N THR A 85 -12.17 2.48 6.05
CA THR A 85 -13.21 3.38 5.53
C THR A 85 -12.60 4.59 4.83
N ASP A 86 -13.35 5.21 3.91
CA ASP A 86 -12.99 6.50 3.31
C ASP A 86 -13.81 7.66 3.90
N SER A 87 -13.51 8.90 3.50
CA SER A 87 -14.20 10.09 4.03
C SER A 87 -15.68 10.18 3.62
N SER A 88 -16.09 9.44 2.58
CA SER A 88 -17.48 9.32 2.14
C SER A 88 -18.26 8.27 2.97
N GLY A 89 -17.58 7.55 3.85
CA GLY A 89 -18.18 6.52 4.71
C GLY A 89 -18.31 5.16 4.05
N ASN A 90 -17.66 4.93 2.89
CA ASN A 90 -17.64 3.60 2.29
C ASN A 90 -16.81 2.67 3.18
N ARG A 91 -17.31 1.45 3.39
CA ARG A 91 -16.60 0.39 4.12
C ARG A 91 -16.00 -0.56 3.12
N TYR A 92 -14.75 -0.95 3.36
CA TYR A 92 -14.02 -1.84 2.48
C TYR A 92 -14.12 -3.27 3.01
N ASP A 93 -14.25 -4.24 2.11
CA ASP A 93 -14.35 -5.65 2.46
C ASP A 93 -12.98 -6.30 2.59
N LEU A 94 -12.75 -7.05 3.68
CA LEU A 94 -11.55 -7.86 3.84
C LEU A 94 -11.61 -9.06 2.88
N VAL A 95 -10.61 -9.20 2.02
CA VAL A 95 -10.51 -10.29 1.02
C VAL A 95 -9.17 -11.02 1.10
N ASN A 96 -9.14 -12.28 0.65
CA ASN A 96 -7.92 -13.10 0.57
C ASN A 96 -7.20 -12.89 -0.77
N GLY A 97 -6.80 -11.66 -1.04
CA GLY A 97 -6.12 -11.26 -2.28
C GLY A 97 -7.03 -10.61 -3.34
N GLY A 98 -6.41 -10.22 -4.45
CA GLY A 98 -7.05 -9.41 -5.49
C GLY A 98 -6.85 -7.91 -5.26
N SER A 99 -7.44 -7.10 -6.15
CA SER A 99 -7.27 -5.64 -6.18
C SER A 99 -8.55 -4.90 -6.60
N SER A 100 -9.71 -5.51 -6.33
CA SER A 100 -11.00 -4.90 -6.63
C SER A 100 -11.22 -3.64 -5.76
N PRO A 101 -11.76 -2.54 -6.31
CA PRO A 101 -12.12 -1.38 -5.49
C PRO A 101 -13.04 -1.74 -4.32
N TYR A 102 -12.92 -0.99 -3.23
CA TYR A 102 -13.64 -1.20 -1.96
C TYR A 102 -13.32 -2.52 -1.26
N THR A 103 -12.10 -3.04 -1.46
CA THR A 103 -11.60 -4.18 -0.70
C THR A 103 -10.26 -3.87 -0.08
N PHE A 104 -9.86 -4.66 0.91
CA PHE A 104 -8.52 -4.62 1.47
C PHE A 104 -8.01 -6.02 1.81
N THR A 105 -6.69 -6.16 1.88
CA THR A 105 -6.00 -7.39 2.29
C THR A 105 -5.13 -7.09 3.49
N VAL A 106 -4.91 -8.09 4.33
CA VAL A 106 -3.95 -8.05 5.44
C VAL A 106 -3.04 -9.26 5.32
N ASP A 107 -1.74 -9.01 5.12
CA ASP A 107 -0.72 -10.04 5.12
C ASP A 107 0.06 -10.00 6.43
N ASP A 108 0.20 -11.13 7.10
CA ASP A 108 1.08 -11.30 8.26
C ASP A 108 2.36 -11.98 7.80
N ASN A 109 3.45 -11.21 7.76
CA ASN A 109 4.76 -11.71 7.33
C ASN A 109 5.64 -12.17 8.52
N GLY A 110 5.07 -12.28 9.73
CA GLY A 110 5.75 -12.67 10.96
C GLY A 110 6.53 -11.55 11.66
N GLY A 111 6.94 -10.51 10.93
CA GLY A 111 7.58 -9.31 11.49
C GLY A 111 6.76 -8.03 11.36
N ASP A 112 5.82 -8.01 10.42
CA ASP A 112 4.99 -6.84 10.09
C ASP A 112 3.62 -7.33 9.62
N TYR A 113 2.58 -6.57 9.95
CA TYR A 113 1.32 -6.61 9.22
C TYR A 113 1.39 -5.66 8.03
N VAL A 114 1.09 -6.15 6.83
CA VAL A 114 0.99 -5.34 5.62
C VAL A 114 -0.47 -5.26 5.22
N ILE A 115 -1.08 -4.11 5.45
CA ILE A 115 -2.43 -3.84 4.96
C ILE A 115 -2.37 -3.07 3.65
N ARG A 116 -3.21 -3.48 2.71
CA ARG A 116 -3.38 -2.80 1.41
C ARG A 116 -4.86 -2.64 1.13
N TRP A 117 -5.30 -1.41 0.89
CA TRP A 117 -6.69 -1.10 0.57
C TRP A 117 -6.79 -0.56 -0.85
N TYR A 118 -7.78 -1.03 -1.60
CA TYR A 118 -7.96 -0.76 -3.02
C TYR A 118 -9.15 0.15 -3.24
N PHE A 119 -8.95 1.27 -3.90
CA PHE A 119 -9.94 2.32 -4.10
C PHE A 119 -10.14 2.60 -5.60
N PRO A 120 -11.28 3.21 -5.99
CA PRO A 120 -11.46 3.68 -7.36
C PRO A 120 -10.32 4.61 -7.79
N PRO A 121 -9.91 4.63 -9.08
CA PRO A 121 -8.78 5.44 -9.53
C PRO A 121 -8.83 6.90 -9.07
N MET A 122 -7.78 7.36 -8.39
CA MET A 122 -7.61 8.73 -7.90
C MET A 122 -6.45 9.44 -8.57
N ARG A 123 -6.64 10.73 -8.89
CA ARG A 123 -5.66 11.58 -9.56
C ARG A 123 -5.95 13.05 -9.26
N ASN A 124 -4.93 13.81 -8.86
CA ASN A 124 -5.06 15.25 -8.56
C ASN A 124 -6.20 15.55 -7.57
N ASP A 125 -6.37 14.69 -6.57
CA ASP A 125 -7.47 14.73 -5.61
C ASP A 125 -6.94 14.46 -4.19
N THR A 126 -7.78 14.71 -3.20
CA THR A 126 -7.48 14.47 -1.78
C THR A 126 -8.52 13.57 -1.17
N GLU A 127 -8.08 12.50 -0.52
CA GLU A 127 -8.95 11.57 0.20
C GLU A 127 -8.44 11.36 1.62
N THR A 128 -9.35 11.04 2.54
CA THR A 128 -8.98 10.57 3.88
C THR A 128 -9.41 9.13 4.04
N TYR A 129 -8.43 8.25 4.29
CA TYR A 129 -8.68 6.87 4.66
C TYR A 129 -8.54 6.71 6.17
N THR A 130 -9.46 6.00 6.79
CA THR A 130 -9.37 5.60 8.19
C THR A 130 -9.13 4.10 8.26
N LEU A 131 -7.97 3.74 8.79
CA LEU A 131 -7.61 2.36 9.09
C LEU A 131 -7.83 2.11 10.58
N SER A 132 -8.67 1.13 10.92
CA SER A 132 -8.99 0.78 12.30
C SER A 132 -8.67 -0.67 12.62
N TYR A 133 -8.19 -0.93 13.83
CA TYR A 133 -7.84 -2.27 14.31
C TYR A 133 -7.63 -2.28 15.82
N ARG A 134 -7.61 -3.48 16.42
CA ARG A 134 -7.34 -3.68 17.84
C ARG A 134 -6.00 -4.35 18.05
N VAL A 135 -5.20 -3.74 18.91
CA VAL A 135 -3.85 -4.21 19.26
C VAL A 135 -3.90 -4.97 20.57
N HIS A 136 -3.24 -6.13 20.59
CA HIS A 136 -3.15 -7.00 21.76
C HIS A 136 -1.73 -7.06 22.31
N GLY A 137 -1.58 -7.00 23.63
CA GLY A 137 -0.28 -7.14 24.30
C GLY A 137 0.68 -5.97 24.09
N GLY A 138 0.18 -4.80 23.65
CA GLY A 138 0.97 -3.59 23.44
C GLY A 138 1.10 -2.67 24.66
N LEU A 139 0.36 -2.95 25.75
CA LEU A 139 0.43 -2.21 27.00
C LEU A 139 1.41 -2.89 27.96
N ARG A 140 2.35 -2.12 28.53
CA ARG A 140 3.26 -2.61 29.57
C ARG A 140 3.00 -1.90 30.89
N TYR A 141 2.92 -2.69 31.95
CA TYR A 141 2.77 -2.25 33.32
C TYR A 141 4.13 -2.30 34.02
N TYR A 142 4.56 -1.21 34.65
CA TYR A 142 5.75 -1.18 35.50
C TYR A 142 5.37 -0.64 36.89
N ASP A 143 6.08 -1.06 37.95
CA ASP A 143 5.87 -0.57 39.33
C ASP A 143 6.01 0.97 39.50
N GLY A 144 6.49 1.68 38.46
CA GLY A 144 6.60 3.13 38.40
C GLY A 144 5.63 3.85 37.43
N GLY A 145 4.70 3.13 36.77
CA GLY A 145 3.69 3.69 35.85
C GLY A 145 3.48 2.89 34.55
N ASP A 146 2.37 3.17 33.87
CA ASP A 146 1.92 2.48 32.64
C ASP A 146 2.45 3.19 31.37
N GLN A 147 2.77 2.41 30.33
CA GLN A 147 3.31 2.95 29.07
C GLN A 147 2.58 2.39 27.83
N VAL A 148 2.11 3.30 26.97
CA VAL A 148 1.55 3.00 25.63
C VAL A 148 2.61 3.32 24.55
N TRP A 149 2.91 2.36 23.68
CA TRP A 149 3.81 2.52 22.53
C TRP A 149 3.02 2.49 21.22
N TRP A 150 3.04 3.60 20.48
CA TRP A 150 2.45 3.69 19.15
C TRP A 150 3.25 4.60 18.22
N LYS A 151 3.49 4.16 16.98
CA LYS A 151 4.20 4.93 15.94
C LYS A 151 3.69 4.64 14.52
#